data_AF-A0A924ZH36-F1
#
_entry.id   AF-A0A924ZH36-F1
#
_cell.length_a   1.000
_cell.length_b   1.000
_cell.length_c   1.000
_cell.angle_alpha   90.00
_cell.angle_beta   90.00
_cell.angle_gamma   90.00
#
_symmetry.space_group_name_H-M   'P 1'
#
loop_
_entity.id
_entity.type
_entity.pdbx_description
1 polymer ?
#
loop_
_entity_poly.entity_id
_entity_poly.type
_entity_poly.pdbx_seq_one_letter_code
_entity_poly.pdbx_strand_id
1 'polypeptide(L)'
;MAAAELMAAHAEIGALNARLTVMQPLGDKAKAVIKEIDALTKLMQKALVDKGERQIEAQTSDAAPKRITAEVRKIAAEGKKLVAGVVEARVPLTGDPAVQMTVMGCLRRFRYFESQAHWLLSRFPDGVLCDVQGLVKLMDSAGLAANDYSLTPGRYVGVAPEVEDDEFDFEEALREIHLELDGLDTEAAELAEMIGKNFEGLLG
;
A
#
# COMPACT_ATOMS: atom_id res chain seq x y z
N MET A 1 13.03 -3.40 39.14
CA MET A 1 14.34 -3.45 38.46
C MET A 1 14.16 -3.30 36.94
N ALA A 2 13.41 -4.17 36.26
CA ALA A 2 13.15 -4.06 34.81
C ALA A 2 12.46 -2.74 34.36
N ALA A 3 11.48 -2.24 35.12
CA ALA A 3 10.82 -0.97 34.77
C ALA A 3 11.75 0.25 34.86
N ALA A 4 12.79 0.20 35.71
CA ALA A 4 13.75 1.29 35.85
C ALA A 4 14.73 1.34 34.65
N GLU A 5 15.04 0.19 34.06
CA GLU A 5 15.88 0.10 32.85
C GLU A 5 15.15 0.65 31.62
N LEU A 6 13.83 0.47 31.54
CA LEU A 6 12.98 1.06 30.50
C LEU A 6 12.89 2.60 30.55
N MET A 7 13.26 3.19 31.69
CA MET A 7 13.25 4.65 31.90
C MET A 7 14.65 5.27 31.84
N ALA A 8 15.68 4.50 31.48
CA ALA A 8 17.05 4.98 31.38
C ALA A 8 17.39 5.44 29.95
N ALA A 9 17.78 6.71 29.81
CA ALA A 9 18.10 7.29 28.50
C ALA A 9 19.31 6.62 27.85
N HIS A 10 19.19 6.29 26.57
CA HIS A 10 20.31 5.73 25.80
C HIS A 10 21.28 6.83 25.35
N ALA A 11 22.58 6.58 25.48
CA ALA A 11 23.62 7.59 25.21
C ALA A 11 23.58 8.16 23.78
N GLU A 12 23.04 7.41 22.82
CA GLU A 12 22.99 7.82 21.40
C GLU A 12 21.69 8.54 20.98
N ILE A 13 20.69 8.66 21.86
CA ILE A 13 19.36 9.15 21.46
C ILE A 13 19.39 10.58 20.91
N GLY A 14 20.21 11.46 21.49
CA GLY A 14 20.39 12.83 21.00
C GLY A 14 20.98 12.87 19.59
N ALA A 15 21.92 11.97 19.28
CA ALA A 15 22.53 11.87 17.95
C ALA A 15 21.53 11.32 16.91
N LEU A 16 20.67 10.38 17.31
CA LEU A 16 19.62 9.84 16.44
C LEU A 16 18.55 10.90 16.11
N ASN A 17 18.08 11.66 17.11
CA ASN A 17 17.15 12.77 16.88
C ASN A 17 17.75 13.83 15.97
N ALA A 18 19.01 14.22 16.18
CA ALA A 18 19.69 15.19 15.33
C ALA A 18 19.78 14.71 13.86
N ARG A 19 20.09 13.42 13.65
CA ARG A 19 20.10 12.83 12.29
C ARG A 19 18.72 12.83 11.66
N LEU A 20 17.66 12.49 12.41
CA LEU A 20 16.29 12.50 11.91
C LEU A 20 15.88 13.91 11.45
N THR A 21 16.15 14.94 12.26
CA THR A 21 15.86 16.34 11.90
C THR A 21 16.53 16.75 10.59
N VAL A 22 17.78 16.30 10.37
CA VAL A 22 18.50 16.56 9.12
C VAL A 22 17.90 15.79 7.93
N MET A 23 17.37 14.59 8.16
CA MET A 23 16.77 13.75 7.11
C MET A 23 15.35 14.18 6.73
N GLN A 24 14.62 14.86 7.62
CA GLN A 24 13.20 15.16 7.42
C GLN A 24 12.90 15.94 6.12
N PRO A 25 13.66 16.99 5.74
CA PRO A 25 13.46 17.67 4.45
C PRO A 25 13.71 16.77 3.23
N LEU A 26 14.56 15.75 3.35
CA LEU A 26 14.78 14.76 2.29
C LEU A 26 13.61 13.77 2.23
N GLY A 27 13.05 13.41 3.38
CA GLY A 27 11.79 12.68 3.52
C GLY A 27 10.66 13.37 2.74
N ASP A 28 10.40 14.64 3.04
CA ASP A 28 9.33 15.40 2.39
C ASP A 28 9.48 15.47 0.87
N LYS A 29 10.71 15.69 0.39
CA LYS A 29 11.01 15.67 -1.05
C LYS A 29 10.78 14.29 -1.67
N ALA A 30 11.20 13.22 -0.99
CA ALA A 30 10.96 11.86 -1.48
C ALA A 30 9.46 11.55 -1.56
N LYS A 31 8.65 12.01 -0.58
CA LYS A 31 7.18 11.89 -0.61
C LYS A 31 6.58 12.61 -1.83
N ALA A 32 7.03 13.84 -2.09
CA ALA A 32 6.56 14.61 -3.25
C ALA A 32 6.88 13.89 -4.58
N VAL A 33 8.12 13.42 -4.76
CA VAL A 33 8.55 12.70 -5.97
C VAL A 33 7.78 11.39 -6.15
N ILE A 34 7.50 10.66 -5.06
CA ILE A 34 6.66 9.44 -5.11
C ILE A 34 5.27 9.79 -5.64
N LYS A 35 4.61 10.83 -5.10
CA LYS A 35 3.28 11.27 -5.55
C LYS A 35 3.29 11.68 -7.03
N GLU A 36 4.32 12.38 -7.49
CA GLU A 36 4.47 12.77 -8.91
C GLU A 36 4.62 11.55 -9.83
N ILE A 37 5.46 10.58 -9.44
CA ILE A 37 5.66 9.37 -10.25
C ILE A 37 4.39 8.51 -10.29
N ASP A 38 3.66 8.39 -9.18
CA ASP A 38 2.38 7.66 -9.13
C ASP A 38 1.33 8.34 -10.01
N ALA A 39 1.21 9.66 -9.96
CA ALA A 39 0.31 10.43 -10.82
C ALA A 39 0.64 10.27 -12.31
N LEU A 40 1.92 10.34 -12.68
CA LEU A 40 2.36 10.12 -14.05
C LEU A 40 2.10 8.69 -14.53
N THR A 41 2.29 7.69 -13.66
CA THR A 41 1.99 6.28 -13.96
C THR A 41 0.50 6.09 -14.25
N LYS A 42 -0.38 6.68 -13.43
CA LYS A 42 -1.84 6.64 -13.63
C LYS A 42 -2.26 7.28 -14.95
N LEU A 43 -1.70 8.46 -15.28
CA LEU A 43 -1.96 9.14 -16.56
C LEU A 43 -1.52 8.31 -17.76
N MET A 44 -0.34 7.67 -17.68
CA MET A 44 0.16 6.79 -18.74
C MET A 44 -0.72 5.54 -18.90
N GLN A 45 -1.15 4.91 -17.81
CA GLN A 45 -2.07 3.77 -17.87
C GLN A 45 -3.39 4.16 -18.52
N LYS A 46 -4.00 5.28 -18.11
CA LYS A 46 -5.23 5.79 -18.72
C LYS A 46 -5.06 6.05 -20.22
N ALA A 47 -3.98 6.71 -20.62
CA ALA A 47 -3.72 6.98 -22.04
C ALA A 47 -3.51 5.71 -22.88
N LEU A 48 -2.95 4.64 -22.29
CA LEU A 48 -2.82 3.34 -22.95
C LEU A 48 -4.17 2.63 -23.12
N VAL A 49 -5.04 2.70 -22.12
CA VAL A 49 -6.42 2.18 -22.18
C VAL A 49 -7.21 2.94 -23.24
N ASP A 50 -7.24 4.28 -23.19
CA ASP A 50 -7.93 5.14 -24.16
C ASP A 50 -7.43 4.88 -25.60
N LYS A 51 -6.12 4.66 -25.77
CA LYS A 51 -5.52 4.32 -27.08
C LYS A 51 -5.94 2.92 -27.55
N GLY A 52 -6.03 1.95 -26.65
CA GLY A 52 -6.52 0.60 -26.94
C GLY A 52 -7.98 0.62 -27.37
N GLU A 53 -8.84 1.34 -26.65
CA GLU A 53 -10.26 1.52 -26.96
C GLU A 53 -10.45 2.19 -28.33
N ARG A 54 -9.76 3.31 -28.59
CA ARG A 54 -9.80 3.98 -29.90
C ARG A 54 -9.26 3.12 -31.04
N GLN A 55 -8.28 2.24 -30.79
CA GLN A 55 -7.79 1.30 -31.79
C GLN A 55 -8.78 0.18 -32.09
N ILE A 56 -9.57 -0.25 -31.10
CA ILE A 56 -10.67 -1.22 -31.28
C ILE A 56 -11.79 -0.57 -32.11
N GLU A 57 -12.17 0.68 -31.80
CA GLU A 57 -13.19 1.44 -32.55
C GLU A 57 -12.74 1.81 -33.98
N ALA A 58 -11.46 2.13 -34.19
CA ALA A 58 -10.93 2.45 -35.52
C ALA A 58 -10.76 1.22 -36.43
N GLN A 59 -10.69 0.00 -35.86
CA GLN A 59 -10.58 -1.26 -36.60
C GLN A 59 -11.93 -1.91 -36.91
N THR A 60 -13.05 -1.31 -36.49
CA THR A 60 -14.38 -1.61 -37.03
C THR A 60 -14.65 -0.84 -38.33
N SER A 61 -13.86 -1.16 -39.36
CA SER A 61 -14.23 -1.05 -40.77
C SER A 61 -13.79 -2.35 -41.44
N ASP A 62 -14.62 -2.82 -42.36
CA ASP A 62 -14.75 -4.20 -42.80
C ASP A 62 -13.45 -4.93 -43.20
N ALA A 63 -13.37 -6.19 -42.76
CA ALA A 63 -12.44 -7.27 -43.13
C ALA A 63 -10.91 -7.06 -43.07
N ALA A 64 -10.30 -7.13 -41.87
CA ALA A 64 -9.10 -7.96 -41.59
C ALA A 64 -8.78 -8.19 -40.08
N PRO A 65 -9.72 -8.47 -39.16
CA PRO A 65 -9.43 -8.32 -37.72
C PRO A 65 -8.90 -9.59 -37.03
N LYS A 66 -8.66 -10.71 -37.73
CA LYS A 66 -8.31 -11.99 -37.07
C LYS A 66 -6.82 -12.36 -37.04
N ARG A 67 -5.97 -11.75 -37.88
CA ARG A 67 -4.51 -12.00 -37.86
C ARG A 67 -3.74 -10.98 -37.02
N ILE A 68 -4.08 -9.69 -37.14
CA ILE A 68 -3.42 -8.61 -36.39
C ILE A 68 -3.70 -8.75 -34.88
N THR A 69 -4.93 -9.09 -34.48
CA THR A 69 -5.26 -9.34 -33.06
C THR A 69 -4.56 -10.58 -32.50
N ALA A 70 -4.34 -11.63 -33.30
CA ALA A 70 -3.62 -12.83 -32.87
C ALA A 70 -2.12 -12.57 -32.70
N GLU A 71 -1.49 -11.84 -33.64
CA GLU A 71 -0.08 -11.44 -33.52
C GLU A 71 0.14 -10.43 -32.39
N VAL A 72 -0.73 -9.45 -32.21
CA VAL A 72 -0.65 -8.51 -31.08
C VAL A 72 -0.83 -9.23 -29.75
N ARG A 73 -1.79 -10.16 -29.64
CA ARG A 73 -1.94 -11.01 -28.44
C ARG A 73 -0.73 -11.91 -28.21
N LYS A 74 -0.13 -12.43 -29.27
CA LYS A 74 1.06 -13.28 -29.19
C LYS A 74 2.28 -12.47 -28.71
N ILE A 75 2.51 -11.28 -29.26
CA ILE A 75 3.60 -10.38 -28.84
C ILE A 75 3.37 -9.92 -27.39
N ALA A 76 2.13 -9.61 -27.01
CA ALA A 76 1.80 -9.26 -25.62
C ALA A 76 2.03 -10.43 -24.65
N ALA A 77 1.63 -11.65 -25.04
CA ALA A 77 1.85 -12.85 -24.24
C ALA A 77 3.33 -13.22 -24.14
N GLU A 78 4.09 -13.12 -25.23
CA GLU A 78 5.54 -13.35 -25.26
C GLU A 78 6.29 -12.29 -24.44
N GLY A 79 5.90 -11.02 -24.55
CA GLY A 79 6.41 -9.95 -23.70
C GLY A 79 6.16 -10.20 -22.22
N LYS A 80 4.93 -10.61 -21.85
CA LYS A 80 4.56 -10.97 -20.47
C LYS A 80 5.38 -12.16 -19.95
N LYS A 81 5.65 -13.15 -20.80
CA LYS A 81 6.43 -14.35 -20.47
C LYS A 81 7.92 -14.06 -20.32
N LEU A 82 8.48 -13.20 -21.17
CA LEU A 82 9.89 -12.77 -21.07
C LEU A 82 10.13 -11.91 -19.83
N VAL A 83 9.20 -11.00 -19.51
CA VAL A 83 9.26 -10.20 -18.28
C VAL A 83 9.17 -11.10 -17.05
N ALA A 84 8.26 -12.07 -17.03
CA ALA A 84 8.15 -13.05 -15.93
C ALA A 84 9.44 -13.87 -15.75
N GLY A 85 10.04 -14.37 -16.85
CA GLY A 85 11.28 -15.16 -16.79
C GLY A 85 12.50 -14.35 -16.32
N VAL A 86 12.58 -13.06 -16.67
CA VAL A 86 13.64 -12.16 -16.18
C VAL A 86 13.45 -11.83 -14.70
N VAL A 87 12.19 -11.69 -14.23
CA VAL A 87 11.86 -11.47 -12.82
C VAL A 87 12.23 -12.70 -11.98
N GLU A 88 11.82 -13.89 -12.44
CA GLU A 88 12.02 -15.16 -11.74
C GLU A 88 13.51 -15.56 -11.64
N ALA A 89 14.31 -15.35 -12.69
CA ALA A 89 15.75 -15.62 -12.67
C ALA A 89 16.56 -14.69 -11.75
N ARG A 90 15.98 -13.57 -11.32
CA ARG A 90 16.65 -12.51 -10.55
C ARG A 90 16.36 -12.57 -9.04
N VAL A 91 15.25 -13.19 -8.64
CA VAL A 91 14.85 -13.42 -7.23
C VAL A 91 15.92 -14.17 -6.39
N PRO A 92 16.60 -15.22 -6.90
CA PRO A 92 17.58 -15.97 -6.11
C PRO A 92 18.89 -15.23 -5.82
N LEU A 93 19.21 -14.19 -6.59
CA LEU A 93 20.49 -13.46 -6.49
C LEU A 93 20.41 -12.21 -5.60
N THR A 94 19.22 -11.60 -5.44
CA THR A 94 19.08 -10.26 -4.81
C THR A 94 17.89 -10.09 -3.83
N GLY A 95 17.09 -11.13 -3.56
CA GLY A 95 15.75 -10.95 -2.98
C GLY A 95 14.79 -10.29 -3.99
N ASP A 96 13.51 -10.05 -3.63
CA ASP A 96 12.52 -9.50 -4.57
C ASP A 96 13.04 -8.19 -5.24
N PRO A 97 13.42 -8.23 -6.53
CA PRO A 97 14.05 -7.10 -7.20
C PRO A 97 13.06 -5.99 -7.57
N ALA A 98 11.76 -6.26 -7.55
CA ALA A 98 10.72 -5.29 -7.93
C ALA A 98 10.65 -4.09 -6.96
N VAL A 99 11.09 -4.28 -5.71
CA VAL A 99 10.94 -3.28 -4.64
C VAL A 99 12.25 -2.52 -4.34
N GLN A 100 13.43 -2.98 -4.79
CA GLN A 100 14.70 -2.45 -4.25
C GLN A 100 15.64 -1.75 -5.24
N MET A 101 15.47 -1.90 -6.55
CA MET A 101 16.42 -1.35 -7.55
C MET A 101 15.79 -0.39 -8.56
N THR A 102 14.50 -0.07 -8.42
CA THR A 102 13.86 1.01 -9.16
C THR A 102 14.02 2.33 -8.39
N VAL A 103 14.01 3.46 -9.09
CA VAL A 103 14.02 4.79 -8.45
C VAL A 103 12.90 4.88 -7.40
N MET A 104 11.72 4.34 -7.72
CA MET A 104 10.58 4.25 -6.80
C MET A 104 10.84 3.35 -5.60
N GLY A 105 11.42 2.17 -5.80
CA GLY A 105 11.74 1.24 -4.72
C GLY A 105 12.72 1.83 -3.71
N CYS A 106 13.76 2.51 -4.20
CA CYS A 106 14.71 3.22 -3.35
C CYS A 106 14.05 4.36 -2.56
N LEU A 107 13.20 5.17 -3.21
CA LEU A 107 12.49 6.27 -2.56
C LEU A 107 11.50 5.77 -1.50
N ARG A 108 10.70 4.75 -1.82
CA ARG A 108 9.74 4.15 -0.87
C ARG A 108 10.45 3.51 0.32
N ARG A 109 11.57 2.83 0.11
CA ARG A 109 12.40 2.29 1.19
C ARG A 109 12.93 3.37 2.12
N PHE A 110 13.52 4.41 1.54
CA PHE A 110 14.03 5.54 2.32
C PHE A 110 12.90 6.16 3.14
N ARG A 111 11.76 6.45 2.50
CA ARG A 111 10.55 6.96 3.17
C ARG A 111 10.04 6.04 4.27
N TYR A 112 10.02 4.74 4.06
CA TYR A 112 9.61 3.79 5.08
C TYR A 112 10.46 3.95 6.34
N PHE A 113 11.79 3.84 6.23
CA PHE A 113 12.66 3.92 7.39
C PHE A 113 12.67 5.31 8.04
N GLU A 114 12.61 6.37 7.24
CA GLU A 114 12.52 7.73 7.76
C GLU A 114 11.20 7.96 8.50
N SER A 115 10.05 7.55 7.95
CA SER A 115 8.75 7.60 8.61
C SER A 115 8.71 6.75 9.90
N GLN A 116 9.31 5.55 9.89
CA GLN A 116 9.38 4.71 11.09
C GLN A 116 10.25 5.35 12.19
N ALA A 117 11.39 5.93 11.80
CA ALA A 117 12.24 6.67 12.73
C ALA A 117 11.52 7.90 13.29
N HIS A 118 10.82 8.66 12.44
CA HIS A 118 10.00 9.78 12.87
C HIS A 118 8.88 9.35 13.81
N TRP A 119 8.15 8.28 13.47
CA TRP A 119 7.06 7.74 14.29
C TRP A 119 7.54 7.39 15.71
N LEU A 120 8.70 6.73 15.80
CA LEU A 120 9.28 6.29 17.07
C LEU A 120 9.85 7.48 17.87
N LEU A 121 10.71 8.28 17.27
CA LEU A 121 11.44 9.35 17.97
C LEU A 121 10.56 10.54 18.34
N SER A 122 9.51 10.84 17.56
CA SER A 122 8.53 11.87 17.94
C SER A 122 7.74 11.49 19.20
N ARG A 123 7.53 10.18 19.44
CA ARG A 123 6.77 9.65 20.58
C ARG A 123 7.65 9.36 21.79
N PHE A 124 8.90 8.96 21.56
CA PHE A 124 9.89 8.65 22.60
C PHE A 124 11.17 9.48 22.38
N PRO A 125 11.11 10.82 22.54
CA PRO A 125 12.22 11.71 22.19
C PRO A 125 13.48 11.44 23.01
N ASP A 126 13.31 11.02 24.27
CA ASP A 126 14.41 10.69 25.17
C ASP A 126 14.83 9.21 25.08
N GLY A 127 14.20 8.42 24.20
CA GLY A 127 14.53 7.01 23.99
C GLY A 127 14.17 6.12 25.18
N VAL A 128 13.28 6.63 26.04
CA VAL A 128 12.76 5.96 27.23
C VAL A 128 11.27 5.79 27.10
N LEU A 129 10.72 4.79 27.79
CA LEU A 129 9.29 4.61 27.85
C LEU A 129 8.65 5.82 28.56
N CYS A 130 7.73 6.48 27.88
CA CYS A 130 6.86 7.51 28.42
C CYS A 130 5.42 7.22 28.01
N ASP A 131 4.47 7.84 28.72
CA ASP A 131 3.06 7.71 28.39
C ASP A 131 2.75 8.42 27.06
N VAL A 132 2.14 7.69 26.12
CA VAL A 132 1.71 8.21 24.82
C VAL A 132 0.23 7.88 24.64
N GLN A 133 -0.60 8.92 24.54
CA GLN A 133 -2.04 8.78 24.44
C GLN A 133 -2.44 7.92 23.24
N GLY A 134 -3.34 6.97 23.47
CA GLY A 134 -3.81 6.00 22.47
C GLY A 134 -2.80 4.90 22.11
N LEU A 135 -1.59 4.91 22.69
CA LEU A 135 -0.53 3.95 22.35
C LEU A 135 -0.03 3.17 23.58
N VAL A 136 0.50 3.85 24.59
CA VAL A 136 1.10 3.19 25.75
C VAL A 136 0.96 4.03 27.01
N LYS A 137 0.77 3.35 28.14
CA LYS A 137 0.77 3.96 29.47
C LYS A 137 1.41 3.01 30.48
N LEU A 138 2.33 3.51 31.29
CA LEU A 138 2.88 2.75 32.39
C LEU A 138 1.89 2.78 33.57
N MET A 139 1.48 1.61 34.05
CA MET A 139 0.55 1.49 35.18
C MET A 139 1.16 0.63 36.29
N ASP A 140 0.94 1.03 37.54
CA ASP A 140 1.32 0.24 38.71
C ASP A 140 0.19 -0.72 39.12
N SER A 141 0.50 -1.60 40.08
CA SER A 141 -0.45 -2.60 40.58
C SER A 141 -1.66 -1.99 41.29
N ALA A 142 -1.48 -0.85 41.96
CA ALA A 142 -2.58 -0.11 42.58
C ALA A 142 -3.55 0.45 41.52
N GLY A 143 -2.99 0.98 40.43
CA GLY A 143 -3.72 1.45 39.26
C GLY A 143 -4.51 0.36 38.54
N LEU A 144 -3.92 -0.84 38.40
CA LEU A 144 -4.62 -2.01 37.88
C LEU A 144 -5.76 -2.44 38.80
N ALA A 145 -5.54 -2.47 40.11
CA ALA A 145 -6.57 -2.84 41.08
C ALA A 145 -7.77 -1.88 41.06
N ALA A 146 -7.52 -0.58 40.89
CA ALA A 146 -8.57 0.44 40.74
C ALA A 146 -9.41 0.27 39.45
N ASN A 147 -8.93 -0.53 38.50
CA ASN A 147 -9.57 -0.84 37.22
C ASN A 147 -10.03 -2.31 37.14
N ASP A 148 -10.29 -2.92 38.30
CA ASP A 148 -10.72 -4.32 38.44
C ASP A 148 -9.80 -5.32 37.73
N TYR A 149 -8.50 -4.99 37.63
CA TYR A 149 -7.49 -5.77 36.91
C TYR A 149 -7.82 -6.00 35.41
N SER A 150 -8.73 -5.23 34.83
CA SER A 150 -9.04 -5.28 33.40
C SER A 150 -7.82 -4.88 32.59
N LEU A 151 -7.40 -5.67 31.60
CA LEU A 151 -6.26 -5.33 30.74
C LEU A 151 -6.67 -4.69 29.41
N THR A 152 -7.92 -4.23 29.29
CA THR A 152 -8.41 -3.57 28.07
C THR A 152 -7.64 -2.26 27.86
N PRO A 153 -6.84 -2.12 26.79
CA PRO A 153 -5.91 -0.99 26.65
C PRO A 153 -6.59 0.38 26.71
N GLY A 154 -7.76 0.51 26.07
CA GLY A 154 -8.52 1.77 26.03
C GLY A 154 -8.90 2.35 27.39
N ARG A 155 -8.94 1.53 28.44
CA ARG A 155 -9.19 1.98 29.83
C ARG A 155 -8.02 2.79 30.41
N TYR A 156 -6.82 2.65 29.84
CA TYR A 156 -5.59 3.25 30.36
C TYR A 156 -4.98 4.27 29.40
N VAL A 157 -4.90 3.95 28.11
CA VAL A 157 -4.15 4.76 27.14
C VAL A 157 -4.98 5.93 26.57
N GLY A 158 -6.31 5.90 26.73
CA GLY A 158 -7.19 6.90 26.12
C GLY A 158 -7.27 6.77 24.59
N VAL A 159 -7.70 7.84 23.92
CA VAL A 159 -7.82 7.90 22.45
C VAL A 159 -6.75 8.85 21.91
N ALA A 160 -5.99 8.41 20.91
CA ALA A 160 -5.02 9.27 20.23
C ALA A 160 -5.75 10.45 19.56
N PRO A 161 -5.14 11.64 19.51
CA PRO A 161 -5.65 12.73 18.69
C PRO A 161 -5.82 12.26 17.24
N GLU A 162 -6.88 12.74 16.57
CA GLU A 162 -7.01 12.52 15.13
C GLU A 162 -5.82 13.16 14.42
N VAL A 163 -5.10 12.37 13.64
CA VAL A 163 -4.02 12.82 12.76
C VAL A 163 -4.52 12.60 11.35
N GLU A 164 -4.60 13.67 10.56
CA GLU A 164 -4.89 13.56 9.12
C GLU A 164 -3.77 12.75 8.46
N ASP A 165 -4.11 11.56 7.95
CA ASP A 165 -3.20 10.77 7.15
C ASP A 165 -3.23 11.28 5.70
N ASP A 166 -2.40 12.27 5.40
CA ASP A 166 -2.22 12.84 4.06
C ASP A 166 -1.72 11.83 3.00
N GLU A 167 -1.45 10.59 3.39
CA GLU A 167 -0.99 9.50 2.52
C GLU A 167 -2.14 8.60 2.05
N PHE A 168 -3.28 8.57 2.75
CA PHE A 168 -4.44 7.75 2.37
C PHE A 168 -5.54 8.59 1.70
N ASP A 169 -5.75 8.38 0.40
CA ASP A 169 -6.86 8.98 -0.34
C ASP A 169 -8.12 8.10 -0.22
N PHE A 170 -8.99 8.46 0.73
CA PHE A 170 -10.26 7.75 0.97
C PHE A 170 -11.18 7.76 -0.25
N GLU A 171 -11.20 8.86 -1.01
CA GLU A 171 -12.10 9.00 -2.15
C GLU A 171 -11.65 8.10 -3.30
N GLU A 172 -10.34 8.02 -3.55
CA GLU A 172 -9.78 7.09 -4.53
C GLU A 172 -10.03 5.64 -4.13
N ALA A 173 -9.74 5.26 -2.88
CA ALA A 173 -9.95 3.89 -2.41
C ALA A 173 -11.42 3.46 -2.52
N LEU A 174 -12.37 4.35 -2.16
CA LEU A 174 -13.79 4.07 -2.30
C LEU A 174 -14.22 3.91 -3.77
N ARG A 175 -13.67 4.72 -4.69
CA ARG A 175 -13.95 4.57 -6.12
C ARG A 175 -13.42 3.26 -6.67
N GLU A 176 -12.22 2.84 -6.28
CA GLU A 176 -11.63 1.56 -6.71
C GLU A 176 -12.48 0.38 -6.25
N ILE A 177 -12.86 0.37 -4.96
CA ILE A 177 -13.76 -0.65 -4.40
C ILE A 177 -15.11 -0.67 -5.13
N HIS A 178 -15.66 0.49 -5.47
CA HIS A 178 -16.95 0.57 -6.17
C HIS A 178 -16.87 0.03 -7.60
N LEU A 179 -15.80 0.33 -8.34
CA LEU A 179 -15.56 -0.21 -9.68
C LEU A 179 -15.37 -1.73 -9.66
N GLU A 180 -14.63 -2.25 -8.67
CA GLU A 180 -14.46 -3.69 -8.50
C GLU A 180 -15.81 -4.37 -8.20
N LEU A 181 -16.62 -3.78 -7.33
CA LEU A 181 -17.94 -4.29 -6.99
C LEU A 181 -18.89 -4.32 -8.21
N ASP A 182 -18.92 -3.25 -9.01
CA ASP A 182 -19.76 -3.19 -10.22
C ASP A 182 -19.37 -4.25 -11.27
N GLY A 183 -18.06 -4.53 -11.39
CA GLY A 183 -17.55 -5.62 -12.21
C GLY A 183 -18.00 -7.00 -11.71
N LEU A 184 -17.92 -7.24 -10.40
CA LEU A 184 -18.38 -8.48 -9.78
C LEU A 184 -19.90 -8.68 -9.92
N ASP A 185 -20.68 -7.60 -9.80
CA ASP A 185 -22.13 -7.64 -9.98
C ASP A 185 -22.51 -7.99 -11.42
N THR A 186 -21.77 -7.47 -12.41
CA THR A 186 -21.95 -7.82 -13.81
C THR A 186 -21.66 -9.31 -14.06
N GLU A 187 -20.53 -9.81 -13.55
CA GLU A 187 -20.16 -11.23 -13.68
C GLU A 187 -21.18 -12.15 -12.97
N ALA A 188 -21.67 -11.74 -11.80
CA ALA A 188 -22.71 -12.47 -11.08
C ALA A 188 -24.03 -12.56 -11.88
N ALA A 189 -24.43 -11.47 -12.56
CA ALA A 189 -25.62 -11.47 -13.40
C ALA A 189 -25.48 -12.41 -14.61
N GLU A 190 -24.33 -12.41 -15.28
CA GLU A 190 -24.05 -13.33 -16.38
C GLU A 190 -24.09 -14.80 -15.95
N LEU A 191 -23.49 -15.10 -14.79
CA LEU A 191 -23.52 -16.45 -14.21
C LEU A 191 -24.95 -16.86 -13.84
N ALA A 192 -25.75 -15.96 -13.27
CA ALA A 192 -27.15 -16.24 -12.94
C ALA A 192 -27.97 -16.56 -14.19
N GLU A 193 -27.79 -15.81 -15.28
CA GLU A 193 -28.45 -16.07 -16.56
C GLU A 193 -28.03 -17.43 -17.14
N MET A 194 -26.75 -17.76 -17.08
CA MET A 194 -26.22 -19.04 -17.56
C MET A 194 -26.78 -20.23 -16.76
N ILE A 195 -26.85 -20.11 -15.44
CA ILE A 195 -27.47 -21.13 -14.56
C ILE A 195 -28.95 -21.29 -14.91
N GLY A 196 -29.67 -20.19 -15.12
CA GLY A 196 -31.09 -20.22 -15.53
C GLY A 196 -31.30 -21.00 -16.83
N LYS A 197 -30.53 -20.69 -17.88
CA LYS A 197 -30.58 -21.39 -19.17
C LYS A 197 -30.25 -22.88 -19.04
N ASN A 198 -29.23 -23.23 -18.26
CA ASN A 198 -28.85 -24.62 -18.03
C ASN A 198 -29.94 -25.40 -17.29
N PHE A 199 -30.63 -24.75 -16.35
CA PHE A 199 -31.71 -25.38 -15.59
C PHE A 199 -32.95 -25.61 -16.45
N GLU A 200 -33.34 -24.65 -17.29
CA GLU A 200 -34.43 -24.82 -18.27
C GLU A 200 -34.13 -25.97 -19.25
N GLY A 201 -32.89 -26.07 -19.73
CA GLY A 201 -32.46 -27.15 -20.61
C GLY A 201 -32.42 -28.55 -19.98
N LEU A 202 -32.47 -28.66 -18.65
CA LEU A 202 -32.58 -29.94 -17.93
C LEU A 202 -34.04 -30.37 -17.68
N LEU A 203 -34.99 -29.42 -17.73
CA LEU A 203 -36.41 -29.66 -17.45
C LEU A 203 -37.28 -29.80 -18.71
N GLY A 204 -36.75 -29.46 -19.89
CA GLY A 204 -37.38 -29.70 -21.20
C GLY A 204 -36.81 -30.91 -21.92
#